data_AF-C8PHF8-F1
#
_entry.id   AF-C8PHF8-F1
#
_cell.length_a   1.000
_cell.length_b   1.000
_cell.length_c   1.000
_cell.angle_alpha   90.00
_cell.angle_beta   90.00
_cell.angle_gamma   90.00
#
_symmetry.space_group_name_H-M   'P 1'
#
loop_
_entity.id
_entity.type
_entity.pdbx_description
1 polymer ?
#
loop_
_entity_poly.entity_id
_entity_poly.type
_entity_poly.pdbx_seq_one_letter_code
_entity_poly.pdbx_strand_id
1 'polypeptide(L)'
;MPIKRQLISFLLVGILNTAFGYGLFALFIYIGLYYPLAVLFSTILGVLFNFKTIGKLVFGSSDNGLILRFALVYVITYLLNIFFLWLFNKLGFENMYINGFVLLIPLAAVSFLLNKFFVFRR
;
A
#
# COMPACT_ATOMS: atom_id res chain seq x y z
N MET A 1 5.00 22.69 -2.50
CA MET A 1 5.09 22.62 -1.02
C MET A 1 6.45 22.06 -0.62
N PRO A 2 7.05 22.51 0.50
CA PRO A 2 8.35 22.00 0.95
C PRO A 2 8.25 20.54 1.41
N ILE A 3 9.25 19.72 1.03
CA ILE A 3 9.36 18.26 1.26
C ILE A 3 9.07 17.84 2.72
N LYS A 4 9.49 18.65 3.71
CA LYS A 4 9.27 18.33 5.13
C LYS A 4 7.78 18.26 5.51
N ARG A 5 6.94 19.09 4.89
CA ARG A 5 5.51 19.16 5.20
C ARG A 5 4.74 17.97 4.60
N GLN A 6 5.23 17.45 3.47
CA GLN A 6 4.69 16.24 2.85
C GLN A 6 4.99 15.00 3.68
N LEU A 7 6.20 14.87 4.24
CA LEU A 7 6.54 13.77 5.15
C LEU A 7 5.66 13.75 6.41
N ILE A 8 5.47 14.91 7.06
CA ILE A 8 4.64 15.01 8.26
C ILE A 8 3.17 14.71 7.92
N SER A 9 2.66 15.23 6.80
CA SER A 9 1.30 14.95 6.35
C SER A 9 1.13 13.48 5.98
N PHE A 10 2.13 12.85 5.36
CA PHE A 10 2.11 11.42 5.04
C PHE A 10 2.06 10.56 6.31
N LEU A 11 2.88 10.90 7.31
CA LEU A 11 2.88 10.19 8.59
C LEU A 11 1.54 10.33 9.32
N LEU A 12 1.01 11.56 9.42
CA LEU A 12 -0.28 11.85 10.06
C LEU A 12 -1.44 11.16 9.35
N VAL A 13 -1.45 11.19 8.01
CA VAL A 13 -2.48 10.53 7.21
C VAL A 13 -2.35 9.01 7.30
N GLY A 14 -1.13 8.46 7.37
CA GLY A 14 -0.90 7.04 7.62
C GLY A 14 -1.47 6.58 8.96
N ILE A 15 -1.26 7.36 10.03
CA ILE A 15 -1.83 7.10 11.36
C ILE A 15 -3.36 7.17 11.30
N LEU A 16 -3.91 8.21 10.69
CA LEU A 16 -5.37 8.39 10.56
C LEU A 16 -6.01 7.23 9.78
N ASN A 17 -5.39 6.81 8.67
CA ASN A 17 -5.90 5.70 7.85
C ASN A 17 -5.82 4.36 8.56
N THR A 18 -4.76 4.13 9.32
CA THR A 18 -4.61 2.90 10.11
C THR A 18 -5.66 2.87 11.22
N ALA A 19 -5.85 3.99 11.92
CA ALA A 19 -6.90 4.12 12.93
C ALA A 19 -8.30 3.94 12.32
N PHE A 20 -8.54 4.47 11.11
CA PHE A 20 -9.82 4.34 10.42
C PHE A 20 -10.09 2.90 9.93
N GLY A 21 -9.11 2.27 9.30
CA GLY A 21 -9.21 0.87 8.85
C GLY A 21 -9.39 -0.11 10.02
N TYR A 22 -8.63 0.09 11.10
CA TYR A 22 -8.80 -0.70 12.32
C TYR A 22 -10.13 -0.40 13.02
N GLY A 23 -10.57 0.86 13.04
CA GLY A 23 -11.86 1.26 13.58
C GLY A 23 -13.03 0.61 12.83
N LEU A 24 -12.99 0.60 11.50
CA LEU A 24 -13.96 -0.11 10.66
C LEU A 24 -13.95 -1.62 10.93
N PHE A 25 -12.77 -2.22 11.03
CA PHE A 25 -12.64 -3.64 11.38
C PHE A 25 -13.26 -3.94 12.75
N ALA A 26 -12.90 -3.17 13.79
CA ALA A 26 -13.43 -3.32 15.13
C ALA A 26 -14.95 -3.11 15.18
N LEU A 27 -15.46 -2.14 14.41
CA LEU A 27 -16.88 -1.83 14.32
C LEU A 27 -17.66 -2.96 13.62
N PHE A 28 -17.12 -3.54 12.55
CA PHE A 28 -17.74 -4.71 11.90
C PHE A 28 -17.72 -5.96 12.80
N ILE A 29 -16.62 -6.21 13.52
CA ILE A 29 -16.56 -7.29 14.50
C ILE A 29 -17.57 -7.05 15.63
N TYR A 30 -17.70 -5.81 16.11
CA TYR A 30 -18.65 -5.45 17.18
C TYR A 30 -20.12 -5.64 16.77
N ILE A 31 -20.46 -5.42 15.50
CA ILE A 31 -21.82 -5.66 14.96
C ILE A 31 -22.10 -7.17 14.75
N GLY A 32 -21.13 -8.04 15.02
CA GLY A 32 -21.27 -9.50 14.86
C GLY A 32 -21.07 -9.98 13.43
N LEU A 33 -20.41 -9.18 12.59
CA LEU A 33 -20.16 -9.50 11.20
C LEU A 33 -19.09 -10.61 11.09
N TYR A 34 -19.29 -11.56 10.17
CA TYR A 34 -18.38 -12.68 9.98
C TYR A 34 -16.96 -12.16 9.68
N TYR A 35 -15.96 -12.60 10.46
CA TYR A 35 -14.56 -12.13 10.41
C TYR A 35 -14.00 -11.91 8.99
N PRO A 36 -14.20 -12.82 8.02
CA PRO A 36 -13.69 -12.64 6.66
C PRO A 36 -14.34 -11.46 5.93
N LEU A 37 -15.65 -11.27 6.07
CA LEU A 37 -16.36 -10.12 5.51
C LEU A 37 -15.96 -8.82 6.22
N ALA A 38 -15.78 -8.86 7.54
CA ALA A 38 -15.33 -7.71 8.32
C ALA A 38 -13.95 -7.22 7.84
N VAL A 39 -13.03 -8.16 7.59
CA VAL A 39 -11.71 -7.86 7.01
C VAL A 39 -11.85 -7.32 5.59
N LEU A 40 -12.67 -7.93 4.74
CA LEU A 40 -12.88 -7.52 3.35
C LEU A 40 -13.43 -6.09 3.25
N PHE A 41 -14.49 -5.79 3.98
CA PHE A 41 -15.11 -4.46 3.97
C PHE A 41 -14.20 -3.42 4.63
N SER A 42 -13.51 -3.75 5.73
CA SER A 42 -12.57 -2.81 6.36
C SER A 42 -11.36 -2.51 5.48
N THR A 43 -10.86 -3.50 4.72
CA THR A 43 -9.76 -3.27 3.76
C THR A 43 -10.23 -2.46 2.56
N ILE A 44 -11.40 -2.75 1.97
CA ILE A 44 -11.91 -1.97 0.84
C ILE A 44 -12.15 -0.51 1.25
N LEU A 45 -12.89 -0.29 2.34
CA LEU A 45 -13.21 1.05 2.84
C LEU A 45 -11.94 1.77 3.34
N GLY A 46 -11.06 1.05 4.02
CA GLY A 46 -9.77 1.55 4.49
C GLY A 46 -8.88 1.98 3.34
N VAL A 47 -8.75 1.19 2.27
CA VAL A 47 -7.97 1.55 1.08
C VAL A 47 -8.57 2.75 0.35
N LEU A 48 -9.90 2.78 0.16
CA LEU A 48 -10.60 3.92 -0.46
C LEU A 48 -10.42 5.22 0.33
N PHE A 49 -10.55 5.14 1.66
CA PHE A 49 -10.31 6.27 2.54
C PHE A 49 -8.84 6.69 2.51
N ASN A 50 -7.93 5.71 2.48
CA ASN A 50 -6.50 5.95 2.50
C ASN A 50 -6.01 6.69 1.26
N PHE A 51 -6.46 6.20 0.12
CA PHE A 51 -6.32 6.81 -1.19
C PHE A 51 -6.82 8.27 -1.22
N LYS A 52 -8.06 8.52 -0.77
CA LYS A 52 -8.66 9.87 -0.79
C LYS A 52 -7.92 10.83 0.15
N THR A 53 -7.48 10.32 1.29
CA THR A 53 -6.80 11.11 2.33
C THR A 53 -5.36 11.42 1.91
N ILE A 54 -4.59 10.45 1.39
CA ILE A 54 -3.23 10.70 0.91
C ILE A 54 -3.23 11.62 -0.32
N GLY A 55 -4.08 11.36 -1.31
CA GLY A 55 -4.15 12.19 -2.53
C GLY A 55 -4.51 13.65 -2.23
N LYS A 56 -5.54 13.87 -1.41
CA LYS A 56 -6.06 15.21 -1.11
C LYS A 56 -5.23 15.97 -0.07
N LEU A 57 -4.83 15.32 1.05
CA LEU A 57 -4.15 16.00 2.16
C LEU A 57 -2.63 16.06 2.01
N VAL A 58 -1.98 15.06 1.40
CA VAL A 58 -0.51 14.99 1.34
C VAL A 58 0.02 15.64 0.06
N PHE A 59 -0.60 15.34 -1.08
CA PHE A 59 -0.12 15.79 -2.38
C PHE A 59 -0.88 16.99 -2.96
N GLY A 60 -1.96 17.44 -2.31
CA GLY A 60 -2.73 18.62 -2.72
C GLY A 60 -3.24 18.56 -4.16
N SER A 61 -3.34 17.34 -4.72
CA SER A 61 -3.70 17.08 -6.10
C SER A 61 -5.05 16.36 -6.09
N SER A 62 -6.06 17.02 -6.65
CA SER A 62 -7.43 16.47 -6.77
C SER A 62 -7.59 15.55 -7.98
N ASP A 63 -6.49 15.09 -8.58
CA ASP A 63 -6.51 14.20 -9.74
C ASP A 63 -6.68 12.74 -9.30
N ASN A 64 -7.95 12.32 -9.26
CA ASN A 64 -8.39 10.93 -9.08
C ASN A 64 -7.86 9.95 -10.16
N GLY A 65 -6.96 10.37 -11.07
CA GLY A 65 -6.32 9.52 -12.08
C GLY A 65 -4.94 8.99 -11.69
N LEU A 66 -4.18 9.68 -10.82
CA LEU A 66 -2.83 9.27 -10.39
C LEU A 66 -2.82 8.04 -9.47
N ILE A 67 -4.00 7.75 -8.98
CA ILE A 67 -4.28 6.92 -7.85
C ILE A 67 -4.56 5.48 -8.33
N LEU A 68 -5.08 5.36 -9.56
CA LEU A 68 -5.09 4.16 -10.39
C LEU A 68 -3.66 3.79 -10.80
N ARG A 69 -2.81 4.78 -11.08
CA ARG A 69 -1.38 4.55 -11.36
C ARG A 69 -0.64 4.10 -10.11
N PHE A 70 -0.92 4.69 -8.94
CA PHE A 70 -0.32 4.27 -7.67
C PHE A 70 -0.77 2.86 -7.29
N ALA A 71 -2.07 2.56 -7.42
CA ALA A 71 -2.60 1.20 -7.24
C ALA A 71 -1.99 0.22 -8.24
N LEU A 72 -1.83 0.61 -9.52
CA LEU A 72 -1.13 -0.22 -10.52
C LEU A 72 0.32 -0.49 -10.12
N VAL A 73 1.07 0.51 -9.65
CA VAL A 73 2.46 0.28 -9.19
C VAL A 73 2.48 -0.67 -8.00
N TYR A 74 1.52 -0.54 -7.07
CA TYR A 74 1.40 -1.42 -5.91
C TYR A 74 1.02 -2.85 -6.31
N VAL A 75 0.08 -3.01 -7.24
CA VAL A 75 -0.30 -4.32 -7.80
C VAL A 75 0.86 -4.94 -8.58
N ILE A 76 1.60 -4.15 -9.37
CA ILE A 76 2.77 -4.61 -10.12
C ILE A 76 3.88 -5.03 -9.17
N THR A 77 4.17 -4.26 -8.11
CA THR A 77 5.17 -4.66 -7.13
C THR A 77 4.73 -5.87 -6.32
N TYR A 78 3.45 -5.99 -5.98
CA TYR A 78 2.91 -7.17 -5.32
C TYR A 78 3.02 -8.43 -6.20
N LEU A 79 2.67 -8.32 -7.48
CA LEU A 79 2.82 -9.42 -8.46
C LEU A 79 4.29 -9.80 -8.65
N LEU A 80 5.19 -8.81 -8.76
CA LEU A 80 6.64 -9.05 -8.80
C LEU A 80 7.14 -9.72 -7.53
N ASN A 81 6.62 -9.36 -6.36
CA ASN A 81 6.99 -9.96 -5.09
C ASN A 81 6.63 -11.44 -5.04
N ILE A 82 5.39 -11.77 -5.40
CA ILE A 82 4.93 -13.17 -5.48
C ILE A 82 5.70 -13.93 -6.55
N PHE A 83 5.92 -13.35 -7.73
CA PHE A 83 6.67 -13.99 -8.80
C PHE A 83 8.10 -14.33 -8.39
N PHE A 84 8.80 -13.40 -7.76
CA PHE A 84 10.14 -13.65 -7.26
C PHE A 84 10.17 -14.64 -6.09
N LEU A 85 9.24 -14.56 -5.14
CA LEU A 85 9.14 -15.55 -4.07
C LEU A 85 8.88 -16.96 -4.61
N TRP A 86 8.02 -17.07 -5.64
CA TRP A 86 7.76 -18.33 -6.34
C TRP A 86 9.01 -18.83 -7.08
N LEU A 87 9.75 -17.93 -7.74
CA LEU A 87 11.02 -18.27 -8.41
C LEU A 87 12.07 -18.75 -7.41
N PHE A 88 12.23 -18.06 -6.27
CA PHE A 88 13.11 -18.46 -5.18
C PHE A 88 12.72 -19.81 -4.57
N ASN A 89 11.42 -20.08 -4.43
CA ASN A 89 10.92 -21.38 -3.99
C ASN A 89 11.25 -22.48 -5.02
N LYS A 90 11.09 -22.21 -6.32
CA LYS A 90 11.47 -23.12 -7.42
C LYS A 90 12.97 -23.38 -7.51
N LEU A 91 13.80 -22.40 -7.13
CA LEU A 91 15.27 -22.52 -7.10
C LEU A 91 15.79 -23.29 -5.88
N GLY A 92 14.93 -23.78 -4.99
CA GLY A 92 15.31 -24.63 -3.86
C GLY A 92 15.77 -23.86 -2.62
N PHE A 93 15.49 -22.57 -2.53
CA PHE A 93 15.77 -21.81 -1.31
C PHE A 93 14.68 -22.08 -0.25
N GLU A 94 14.97 -22.96 0.71
CA GLU A 94 14.04 -23.38 1.77
C GLU A 94 13.68 -22.25 2.76
N ASN A 95 14.56 -21.25 2.92
CA ASN A 95 14.35 -20.13 3.85
C ASN A 95 13.59 -18.96 3.21
N MET A 96 12.25 -19.06 3.20
CA MET A 96 11.35 -18.00 2.73
C MET A 96 11.56 -16.64 3.42
N TYR A 97 11.97 -16.64 4.70
CA TYR A 97 12.26 -15.41 5.45
C TYR A 97 13.44 -14.62 4.89
N ILE A 98 14.52 -15.32 4.52
CA ILE A 98 15.72 -14.70 3.94
C ILE A 98 15.41 -14.22 2.53
N ASN A 99 14.69 -15.02 1.74
CA ASN A 99 14.30 -14.63 0.39
C ASN A 99 13.41 -13.38 0.39
N GLY A 100 12.43 -13.31 1.30
CA GLY A 100 11.58 -12.13 1.45
C GLY A 100 12.36 -10.88 1.84
N PHE A 101 13.36 -11.02 2.71
CA PHE A 101 14.21 -9.90 3.13
C PHE A 101 15.14 -9.42 2.01
N VAL A 102 15.77 -10.36 1.29
CA VAL A 102 16.61 -10.06 0.12
C VAL A 102 15.78 -9.42 -0.99
N LEU A 103 14.52 -9.85 -1.17
CA LEU A 103 13.60 -9.28 -2.15
C LEU A 103 13.10 -7.90 -1.78
N LEU A 104 13.04 -7.56 -0.49
CA LEU A 104 12.55 -6.28 0.00
C LEU A 104 13.34 -5.11 -0.63
N ILE A 105 14.65 -5.24 -0.76
CA ILE A 105 15.57 -4.21 -1.27
C ILE A 105 15.33 -3.92 -2.77
N PRO A 106 15.42 -4.90 -3.69
CA PRO A 106 15.16 -4.68 -5.10
C PRO A 106 13.69 -4.32 -5.37
N LEU A 107 12.73 -4.86 -4.62
CA LEU A 107 11.33 -4.45 -4.76
C LEU A 107 11.08 -3.02 -4.32
N ALA A 108 11.69 -2.57 -3.22
CA ALA A 108 11.62 -1.17 -2.82
C ALA A 108 12.23 -0.25 -3.89
N ALA A 109 13.37 -0.66 -4.49
CA ALA A 109 14.00 0.10 -5.58
C ALA A 109 13.11 0.15 -6.84
N VAL A 110 12.51 -0.96 -7.25
CA VAL A 110 11.60 -1.03 -8.40
C VAL A 110 10.31 -0.25 -8.14
N SER A 111 9.74 -0.37 -6.94
CA SER A 111 8.59 0.44 -6.50
C SER A 111 8.90 1.92 -6.57
N PHE A 112 10.10 2.31 -6.13
CA PHE A 112 10.54 3.70 -6.16
C PHE A 112 10.73 4.21 -7.60
N LEU A 113 11.38 3.42 -8.47
CA LEU A 113 11.55 3.74 -9.89
C LEU A 113 10.20 3.87 -10.63
N LEU A 114 9.28 2.93 -10.41
CA LEU A 114 7.95 2.95 -10.99
C LEU A 114 7.13 4.14 -10.49
N ASN A 115 7.19 4.44 -9.19
CA ASN A 115 6.51 5.62 -8.65
C ASN A 115 7.12 6.92 -9.21
N LYS A 116 8.46 7.00 -9.31
CA LYS A 116 9.15 8.19 -9.83
C LYS A 116 8.85 8.43 -11.32
N PHE A 117 9.06 7.43 -12.17
CA PHE A 117 8.92 7.58 -13.62
C PHE A 117 7.47 7.47 -14.12
N PHE A 118 6.66 6.58 -13.53
CA PHE A 118 5.34 6.22 -14.06
C PHE A 118 4.19 6.97 -13.38
N VAL A 119 4.27 7.16 -12.05
CA VAL A 119 3.21 7.87 -11.32
C VAL A 119 3.45 9.37 -11.35
N PHE A 120 4.64 9.82 -10.94
CA PHE A 120 4.88 11.26 -10.73
C PHE A 120 5.50 11.98 -11.92
N ARG A 121 6.01 11.27 -12.94
CA ARG A 121 6.56 11.84 -14.19
C ARG A 121 7.46 13.07 -13.92
N ARG A 122 8.32 12.98 -12.90
CA ARG A 122 9.27 14.01 -12.48
C ARG A 122 10.64 13.43 -12.21
#